data_AF-A0A158CXS7-F1
#
_entry.id   AF-A0A158CXS7-F1
#
_cell.length_a   1.000
_cell.length_b   1.000
_cell.length_c   1.000
_cell.angle_alpha   90.00
_cell.angle_beta   90.00
_cell.angle_gamma   90.00
#
_symmetry.space_group_name_H-M   'P 1'
#
loop_
_entity.id
_entity.type
_entity.pdbx_description
1 polymer ?
#
loop_
_entity_poly.entity_id
_entity_poly.type
_entity_poly.pdbx_seq_one_letter_code
_entity_poly.pdbx_strand_id
1 'polypeptide(L)'
;MIQELTLDAPLRCDADCVEFIASLDGRQQAFRVDASVFREMLQAKHIDEASMKNLFMAAPEHFLFVAARKLDELGPDSAPIRLTLADLLR
;
A
#
# COMPACT_ATOMS: atom_id res chain seq x y z
N MET A 1 0.18 20.18 6.28
CA MET A 1 -1.17 19.68 5.96
C MET A 1 -0.99 18.20 5.64
N ILE A 2 -1.56 17.30 6.42
CA ILE A 2 -1.48 15.86 6.13
C ILE A 2 -2.60 15.60 5.11
N GLN A 3 -2.20 15.15 3.92
CA GLN A 3 -3.11 14.75 2.86
C GLN A 3 -3.71 13.39 3.25
N GLU A 4 -5.00 13.36 3.63
CA GLU A 4 -5.70 12.14 4.03
C GLU A 4 -6.17 11.38 2.81
N LEU A 5 -5.54 10.24 2.53
CA LEU A 5 -6.01 9.30 1.52
C LEU A 5 -7.15 8.45 2.08
N THR A 6 -8.25 8.35 1.33
CA THR A 6 -9.31 7.39 1.62
C THR A 6 -9.13 6.14 0.78
N LEU A 7 -9.20 4.96 1.42
CA LEU A 7 -9.22 3.68 0.71
C LEU A 7 -10.54 3.54 -0.05
N ASP A 8 -10.47 3.61 -1.38
CA ASP A 8 -11.61 3.36 -2.25
C ASP A 8 -11.63 1.88 -2.65
N ALA A 9 -12.79 1.24 -2.49
CA ALA A 9 -12.99 -0.14 -2.93
C ALA A 9 -12.98 -0.22 -4.48
N PRO A 10 -12.42 -1.29 -5.09
CA PRO A 10 -12.07 -2.58 -4.50
C PRO A 10 -10.57 -2.81 -4.24
N LEU A 11 -10.25 -3.36 -3.06
CA LEU A 11 -8.99 -4.02 -2.74
C LEU A 11 -8.91 -5.35 -3.54
N ARG A 12 -7.93 -5.49 -4.43
CA ARG A 12 -7.60 -6.74 -5.11
C ARG A 12 -6.44 -7.41 -4.38
N CYS A 13 -6.65 -8.63 -3.91
CA CYS A 13 -5.60 -9.46 -3.34
C CYS A 13 -5.39 -10.66 -4.25
N ASP A 14 -4.31 -10.64 -5.02
CA ASP A 14 -3.85 -11.74 -5.84
C ASP A 14 -2.74 -12.52 -5.10
N ALA A 15 -2.36 -13.69 -5.60
CA ALA A 15 -1.30 -14.50 -5.00
C ALA A 15 0.07 -13.78 -4.97
N ASP A 16 0.28 -12.84 -5.89
CA ASP A 16 1.55 -12.15 -6.08
C ASP A 16 1.54 -10.69 -5.64
N CYS A 17 0.37 -10.09 -5.34
CA CYS A 17 0.29 -8.70 -4.92
C CYS A 17 -1.04 -8.33 -4.25
N VAL A 18 -1.01 -7.20 -3.55
CA VAL A 18 -2.19 -6.47 -3.10
C VAL A 18 -2.25 -5.15 -3.87
N GLU A 19 -3.34 -4.92 -4.58
CA GLU A 19 -3.64 -3.67 -5.26
C GLU A 19 -4.84 -2.99 -4.61
N PHE A 20 -4.72 -1.69 -4.38
CA PHE A 20 -5.80 -0.88 -3.81
C PHE A 20 -5.87 0.48 -4.49
N ILE A 21 -7.07 1.06 -4.48
CA ILE A 21 -7.28 2.42 -4.98
C ILE A 21 -7.36 3.33 -3.76
N ALA A 22 -6.67 4.45 -3.81
CA ALA A 22 -6.86 5.51 -2.83
C ALA A 22 -7.16 6.83 -3.54
N SER A 23 -8.03 7.62 -2.92
CA SER A 23 -8.42 8.93 -3.41
C SER A 23 -7.76 10.04 -2.61
N LEU A 24 -7.15 10.99 -3.32
CA LEU A 24 -6.68 12.26 -2.77
C LEU A 24 -7.35 13.41 -3.51
N ASP A 25 -8.03 14.32 -2.80
CA ASP A 25 -8.70 15.48 -3.39
C ASP A 25 -9.61 15.13 -4.59
N GLY A 26 -10.29 13.98 -4.52
CA GLY A 26 -11.18 13.47 -5.57
C GLY A 26 -10.47 12.84 -6.77
N ARG A 27 -9.15 12.66 -6.72
CA ARG A 27 -8.36 11.94 -7.73
C ARG A 27 -8.01 10.55 -7.23
N GLN A 28 -8.44 9.55 -7.98
CA GLN A 28 -8.12 8.15 -7.72
C GLN A 28 -6.74 7.79 -8.26
N GLN A 29 -5.95 7.13 -7.44
CA GLN A 29 -4.69 6.52 -7.82
C GLN A 29 -4.68 5.05 -7.38
N ALA A 30 -4.24 4.18 -8.29
CA ALA A 30 -3.99 2.79 -7.97
C ALA A 30 -2.60 2.64 -7.34
N PHE A 31 -2.53 1.82 -6.29
CA PHE A 31 -1.31 1.44 -5.59
C PHE A 31 -1.17 -0.07 -5.57
N ARG A 32 0.09 -0.54 -5.62
CA ARG A 32 0.43 -1.96 -5.64
C ARG A 32 1.52 -2.26 -4.63
N VAL A 33 1.32 -3.34 -3.89
CA VAL A 33 2.31 -3.91 -2.98
C VAL A 33 2.54 -5.38 -3.38
N ASP A 34 3.76 -5.72 -3.79
CA ASP A 34 4.06 -7.09 -4.20
C ASP A 34 4.16 -8.03 -3.00
N ALA A 35 3.86 -9.33 -3.22
CA ALA A 35 3.90 -10.36 -2.19
C ALA A 35 5.28 -10.50 -1.53
N SER A 36 6.36 -10.24 -2.27
CA SER A 36 7.72 -10.21 -1.72
C SER A 36 7.85 -9.18 -0.61
N VAL A 37 7.25 -7.99 -0.77
CA VAL A 37 7.30 -6.93 0.24
C VAL A 37 6.61 -7.36 1.53
N PHE A 38 5.47 -8.03 1.44
CA PHE A 38 4.79 -8.58 2.62
C PHE A 38 5.62 -9.67 3.32
N ARG A 39 6.25 -10.57 2.54
CA ARG A 39 7.16 -11.59 3.10
C ARG A 39 8.36 -10.96 3.81
N GLU A 40 8.95 -9.94 3.21
CA GLU A 40 10.08 -9.21 3.81
C GLU A 40 9.66 -8.47 5.08
N MET A 41 8.45 -7.87 5.12
CA MET A 41 7.91 -7.25 6.33
C MET A 41 7.68 -8.28 7.46
N LEU A 42 7.16 -9.46 7.14
CA LEU A 42 6.99 -10.55 8.12
C LEU A 42 8.34 -11.01 8.68
N GLN A 43 9.32 -11.20 7.79
CA GLN A 43 10.69 -11.55 8.18
C GLN A 43 11.31 -10.46 9.06
N ALA A 44 11.17 -9.18 8.69
CA ALA A 44 11.70 -8.07 9.48
C ALA A 44 11.06 -7.96 10.88
N LYS A 45 9.83 -8.45 11.05
CA LYS A 45 9.09 -8.39 12.32
C LYS A 45 9.09 -9.71 13.10
N HIS A 46 9.75 -10.76 12.59
CA HIS A 46 9.71 -12.13 13.15
C HIS A 46 8.28 -12.64 13.39
N ILE A 47 7.34 -12.30 12.51
CA ILE A 47 5.94 -12.73 12.59
C ILE A 47 5.75 -13.94 11.68
N ASP A 48 5.16 -15.02 12.22
CA ASP A 48 4.78 -16.21 11.44
C ASP A 48 3.68 -15.90 10.40
N GLU A 49 3.55 -16.79 9.42
CA GLU A 49 2.75 -16.66 8.20
C GLU A 49 1.36 -16.01 8.41
N ALA A 50 1.29 -14.69 8.19
CA ALA A 50 0.04 -13.96 8.07
C ALA A 50 -0.27 -13.73 6.58
N SER A 51 -1.51 -13.96 6.17
CA SER A 51 -1.91 -13.67 4.78
C SER A 51 -1.69 -12.19 4.46
N MET A 52 -1.33 -11.89 3.20
CA MET A 52 -1.09 -10.49 2.76
C MET A 52 -2.30 -9.59 3.05
N LYS A 53 -3.51 -10.13 2.85
CA LYS A 53 -4.75 -9.44 3.20
C LYS A 53 -4.82 -9.12 4.70
N ASN A 54 -4.47 -10.07 5.56
CA ASN A 54 -4.49 -9.84 7.01
C ASN A 54 -3.46 -8.79 7.42
N LEU A 55 -2.25 -8.80 6.84
CA LEU A 55 -1.23 -7.77 7.09
C LEU A 55 -1.67 -6.39 6.66
N PHE A 56 -2.25 -6.28 5.46
CA PHE A 56 -2.79 -5.03 4.97
C PHE A 56 -3.92 -4.52 5.86
N MET A 57 -4.86 -5.39 6.22
CA MET A 57 -6.01 -5.05 7.07
C MET A 57 -5.63 -4.78 8.53
N ALA A 58 -4.48 -5.26 9.01
CA ALA A 58 -4.00 -4.98 10.36
C ALA A 58 -3.52 -3.52 10.52
N ALA A 59 -3.09 -2.89 9.43
CA ALA A 59 -2.58 -1.51 9.47
C ALA A 59 -2.85 -0.73 8.16
N PRO A 60 -4.10 -0.64 7.67
CA PRO A 60 -4.41 -0.02 6.37
C PRO A 60 -4.01 1.47 6.33
N GLU A 61 -4.10 2.16 7.46
CA GLU A 61 -3.69 3.56 7.61
C GLU A 61 -2.21 3.77 7.28
N HIS A 62 -1.34 2.82 7.64
CA HIS A 62 0.09 2.89 7.32
C HIS A 62 0.33 2.81 5.81
N PHE A 63 -0.36 1.90 5.13
CA PHE A 63 -0.27 1.79 3.68
C PHE A 63 -0.82 3.03 2.97
N LEU A 64 -1.91 3.61 3.47
CA LEU A 64 -2.47 4.86 2.96
C LEU A 64 -1.53 6.04 3.19
N PHE A 65 -0.91 6.16 4.37
CA PHE A 65 0.05 7.22 4.65
C PHE A 65 1.25 7.16 3.69
N VAL A 66 1.82 5.96 3.49
CA VAL A 66 2.94 5.75 2.57
C VAL A 66 2.52 6.00 1.12
N ALA A 67 1.31 5.58 0.73
CA ALA A 67 0.74 5.87 -0.59
C ALA A 67 0.59 7.37 -0.84
N ALA A 68 0.14 8.14 0.16
CA ALA A 68 -0.03 9.59 0.05
C ALA A 68 1.31 10.28 -0.17
N ARG A 69 2.32 9.89 0.62
CA ARG A 69 3.70 10.38 0.44
C ARG A 69 4.25 10.04 -0.94
N LYS A 70 4.00 8.81 -1.42
CA LYS A 70 4.48 8.40 -2.76
C LYS A 70 3.80 9.13 -3.89
N LEU A 71 2.51 9.39 -3.77
CA LEU A 71 1.76 10.18 -4.72
C LEU A 71 2.26 11.64 -4.75
N ASP A 72 2.63 12.21 -3.61
CA ASP A 72 3.23 13.54 -3.52
C ASP A 72 4.63 13.60 -4.16
N GLU A 73 5.44 12.53 -3.98
CA GLU A 73 6.79 12.40 -4.54
C GLU A 73 6.80 12.20 -6.08
N LEU A 74 5.91 11.34 -6.60
CA LEU A 74 5.92 10.90 -7.99
C LEU A 74 4.89 11.62 -8.86
N GLY A 75 3.86 12.20 -8.25
CA GLY A 75 2.67 12.66 -8.94
C GLY A 75 1.74 11.52 -9.36
N PRO A 76 0.53 11.85 -9.84
CA PRO A 76 -0.43 10.88 -10.34
C PRO A 76 0.06 10.23 -11.64
N ASP A 77 -0.18 8.93 -11.80
CA ASP A 77 0.22 8.15 -12.96
C ASP A 77 -0.90 7.21 -13.42
N SER A 78 -0.91 6.89 -14.72
CA SER A 78 -1.81 5.91 -15.33
C SER A 78 -1.48 4.48 -14.90
N ALA A 79 -0.24 4.22 -14.48
CA ALA A 79 0.18 2.94 -13.93
C ALA A 79 0.00 2.90 -12.39
N PRO A 80 -0.19 1.71 -11.78
CA PRO A 80 -0.19 1.58 -10.34
C PRO A 80 1.15 1.99 -9.73
N ILE A 81 1.11 2.86 -8.72
CA ILE A 81 2.29 3.25 -7.96
C ILE A 81 2.70 2.09 -7.05
N ARG A 82 3.96 1.64 -7.19
CA ARG A 82 4.50 0.53 -6.40
C ARG A 82 5.00 1.02 -5.06
N LEU A 83 4.53 0.40 -3.98
CA LEU A 83 5.06 0.61 -2.63
C LEU A 83 6.06 -0.49 -2.32
N THR A 84 7.29 -0.09 -2.00
CA THR A 84 8.37 -1.01 -1.65
C THR A 84 8.51 -1.17 -0.14
N LEU A 85 9.28 -2.16 0.30
CA LEU A 85 9.59 -2.33 1.72
C LEU A 85 10.23 -1.07 2.31
N ALA A 86 11.17 -0.44 1.59
CA ALA A 86 11.83 0.77 2.03
C ALA A 86 10.84 1.92 2.30
N ASP A 87 9.77 1.98 1.52
CA ASP A 87 8.71 2.97 1.71
C ASP A 87 7.87 2.68 2.95
N LEU A 88 7.62 1.40 3.21
CA LEU A 88 6.84 0.94 4.36
C LEU A 88 7.63 0.94 5.68
N LEU A 89 8.96 1.03 5.65
CA LEU A 89 9.81 1.08 6.84
C LEU A 89 10.26 2.50 7.22
N ARG A 90 9.98 3.49 6.36
CA ARG A 90 10.43 4.87 6.51
C ARG A 90 9.35 5.76 7.11
#